data_AF-A0A524H749-F1
#
_entry.id   AF-A0A524H749-F1
#
_cell.length_a   1.000
_cell.length_b   1.000
_cell.length_c   1.000
_cell.angle_alpha   90.00
_cell.angle_beta   90.00
_cell.angle_gamma   90.00
#
_symmetry.space_group_name_H-M   'P 1'
#
loop_
_entity.id
_entity.type
_entity.pdbx_description
1 polymer ?
#
loop_
_entity_poly.entity_id
_entity_poly.type
_entity_poly.pdbx_seq_one_letter_code
_entity_poly.pdbx_strand_id
1 'polypeptide(L)'
;MILVQACFTLLIAGPILLGAAFWHRNRSLPAPSHAGHRAALLNSAVLYALAFNIVFFLQELFLVLGKKSLGLVTYLYHNNHSWEGTDPRTALMQGTGALAIFVFGVLCLAWFRHVRRATGIWKVLLLWLAFQGLMQSVPQLMVASFAPDTDVGQALVGYLHMHQSLVALLAVLSMVATAGISAWFATPVLELSPSGEGLDNPKARLRYVRDVAVGGALVGSALVVPFRVPPATQAVAPFLLMLFSLPWLWVAAARVTGVETIPNAINDRLRWEPAALLVLLLLVFRFVLAPGVRF
;
A
#
# COMPACT_ATOMS: atom_id res chain seq x y z
N MET A 1 -2.83 4.24 -26.54
CA MET A 1 -3.73 4.72 -25.47
C MET A 1 -4.89 3.77 -25.19
N ILE A 2 -5.60 3.26 -26.21
CA ILE A 2 -6.72 2.32 -26.03
C ILE A 2 -6.36 1.11 -25.15
N LEU A 3 -5.21 0.47 -25.39
CA LEU A 3 -4.74 -0.68 -24.59
C LEU A 3 -4.60 -0.34 -23.10
N VAL A 4 -4.00 0.80 -22.77
CA VAL A 4 -3.78 1.25 -21.39
C VAL A 4 -5.13 1.48 -20.69
N GLN A 5 -6.10 2.11 -21.37
CA GLN A 5 -7.45 2.32 -20.84
C GLN A 5 -8.22 1.02 -20.65
N ALA A 6 -8.08 0.05 -21.57
CA ALA A 6 -8.67 -1.27 -21.44
C ALA A 6 -8.09 -2.03 -20.24
N CYS A 7 -6.76 -2.03 -20.08
CA CYS A 7 -6.09 -2.62 -18.92
C CYS A 7 -6.49 -1.94 -17.61
N PHE A 8 -6.62 -0.62 -17.60
CA PHE A 8 -7.07 0.14 -16.43
C PHE A 8 -8.50 -0.22 -16.05
N THR A 9 -9.39 -0.30 -17.04
CA THR A 9 -10.77 -0.78 -16.84
C THR A 9 -10.77 -2.19 -16.26
N LEU A 10 -9.94 -3.10 -16.77
CA LEU A 10 -9.82 -4.46 -16.25
C LEU A 10 -9.25 -4.49 -14.82
N LEU A 11 -8.33 -3.60 -14.47
CA LEU A 11 -7.80 -3.48 -13.11
C LEU A 11 -8.92 -3.15 -12.10
N ILE A 12 -9.90 -2.32 -12.48
CA ILE A 12 -11.01 -1.93 -11.60
C ILE A 12 -12.15 -2.95 -11.66
N ALA A 13 -12.59 -3.33 -12.87
CA ALA A 13 -13.77 -4.18 -13.08
C ALA A 13 -13.48 -5.67 -12.85
N GLY A 14 -12.24 -6.12 -13.09
CA GLY A 14 -11.80 -7.50 -12.93
C GLY A 14 -12.17 -8.13 -11.57
N PRO A 15 -11.78 -7.55 -10.42
CA PRO A 15 -12.07 -8.14 -9.11
C PRO A 15 -13.57 -8.14 -8.81
N ILE A 16 -14.34 -7.19 -9.36
CA ILE A 16 -15.81 -7.14 -9.22
C ILE A 16 -16.45 -8.32 -9.96
N LEU A 17 -16.06 -8.53 -11.23
CA LEU A 17 -16.56 -9.64 -12.03
C LEU A 17 -16.19 -11.00 -11.43
N LEU A 18 -14.95 -11.14 -10.96
CA LEU A 18 -14.47 -12.33 -10.26
C LEU A 18 -15.22 -12.56 -8.94
N GLY A 19 -15.52 -11.49 -8.19
CA GLY A 19 -16.26 -11.53 -6.95
C GLY A 19 -17.72 -11.97 -7.16
N ALA A 20 -18.39 -11.43 -8.17
CA ALA A 20 -19.75 -11.81 -8.56
C ALA A 20 -19.81 -13.29 -8.99
N ALA A 21 -18.87 -13.73 -9.83
CA ALA A 21 -18.77 -15.12 -10.25
C ALA A 21 -18.51 -16.06 -9.06
N PHE A 22 -17.66 -15.65 -8.12
CA PHE A 22 -17.39 -16.41 -6.90
C PHE A 22 -18.65 -16.51 -6.02
N TRP A 23 -19.34 -15.39 -5.78
CA TRP A 23 -20.56 -15.33 -4.97
C TRP A 23 -21.63 -16.27 -5.53
N HIS A 24 -21.85 -16.22 -6.84
CA HIS A 24 -22.81 -17.07 -7.53
C HIS A 24 -22.50 -18.56 -7.33
N ARG A 25 -21.23 -18.96 -7.47
CA ARG A 25 -20.79 -20.37 -7.32
C ARG A 25 -20.89 -20.89 -5.88
N ASN A 26 -20.75 -20.03 -4.88
CA ASN A 26 -20.59 -20.42 -3.49
C ASN A 26 -21.78 -20.02 -2.60
N ARG A 27 -22.88 -19.53 -3.18
CA ARG A 27 -24.04 -19.03 -2.42
C ARG A 27 -24.62 -20.07 -1.46
N SER A 28 -24.60 -21.35 -1.83
CA SER A 28 -25.14 -22.48 -1.04
C SER A 28 -24.26 -22.92 0.13
N LEU A 29 -23.00 -22.48 0.22
CA LEU A 29 -22.14 -22.85 1.33
C LEU A 29 -22.66 -22.25 2.64
N PRO A 30 -22.54 -22.96 3.78
CA PRO A 30 -22.95 -22.43 5.07
C PRO A 30 -22.17 -21.16 5.42
N ALA A 31 -22.84 -20.23 6.10
CA ALA A 31 -22.18 -19.07 6.67
C ALA A 31 -21.24 -19.53 7.80
N PRO A 32 -20.04 -18.96 7.89
CA PRO A 32 -19.11 -19.31 8.95
C PRO A 32 -19.64 -18.87 10.32
N SER A 33 -19.52 -19.72 11.34
CA SER A 33 -20.21 -19.61 12.64
C SER A 33 -19.59 -18.64 13.63
N HIS A 34 -18.33 -18.24 13.45
CA HIS A 34 -17.63 -17.37 14.41
C HIS A 34 -18.01 -15.88 14.33
N ALA A 35 -17.98 -15.20 15.48
CA ALA A 35 -18.10 -13.74 15.58
C ALA A 35 -16.91 -13.04 14.87
N GLY A 36 -17.12 -11.84 14.35
CA GLY A 36 -16.11 -11.11 13.55
C GLY A 36 -14.83 -10.74 14.31
N HIS A 37 -13.76 -10.45 13.57
CA HIS A 37 -12.40 -10.30 14.11
C HIS A 37 -12.08 -8.86 14.56
N ARG A 38 -12.81 -8.34 15.56
CA ARG A 38 -12.68 -6.93 15.98
C ARG A 38 -11.26 -6.54 16.40
N ALA A 39 -10.61 -7.37 17.22
CA ALA A 39 -9.23 -7.11 17.65
C ALA A 39 -8.27 -7.08 16.45
N ALA A 40 -8.42 -8.03 15.53
CA ALA A 40 -7.56 -8.13 14.35
C ALA A 40 -7.77 -6.95 13.39
N LEU A 41 -9.01 -6.53 13.18
CA LEU A 41 -9.36 -5.34 12.39
C LEU A 41 -8.70 -4.09 12.96
N LEU A 42 -8.86 -3.82 14.26
CA LEU A 42 -8.34 -2.60 14.89
C LEU A 42 -6.80 -2.60 14.94
N ASN A 43 -6.19 -3.72 15.33
CA ASN A 43 -4.74 -3.89 15.30
C ASN A 43 -4.20 -3.66 13.88
N SER A 44 -4.83 -4.29 12.88
CA SER A 44 -4.45 -4.13 11.47
C SER A 44 -4.61 -2.69 10.99
N ALA A 45 -5.68 -1.99 11.38
CA ALA A 45 -5.91 -0.60 11.00
C ALA A 45 -4.82 0.35 11.50
N VAL A 46 -4.40 0.18 12.76
CA VAL A 46 -3.33 0.99 13.35
C VAL A 46 -1.99 0.69 12.68
N LEU A 47 -1.68 -0.59 12.43
CA LEU A 47 -0.45 -1.00 11.75
C LEU A 47 -0.43 -0.57 10.28
N TYR A 48 -1.57 -0.58 9.60
CA TYR A 48 -1.74 -0.04 8.26
C TYR A 48 -1.43 1.46 8.25
N ALA A 49 -2.00 2.22 9.19
CA ALA A 49 -1.78 3.66 9.28
C ALA A 49 -0.31 3.99 9.58
N LEU A 50 0.33 3.23 10.47
CA LEU A 50 1.78 3.32 10.70
C LEU A 50 2.57 3.04 9.43
N ALA A 51 2.30 1.93 8.76
CA ALA A 51 3.01 1.54 7.55
C ALA A 51 2.86 2.57 6.43
N PHE A 52 1.64 3.08 6.23
CA PHE A 52 1.38 4.12 5.23
C PHE A 52 2.23 5.35 5.50
N ASN A 53 2.22 5.87 6.73
CA ASN A 53 2.94 7.09 7.08
C ASN A 53 4.46 6.91 7.03
N ILE A 54 4.99 5.74 7.43
CA ILE A 54 6.41 5.42 7.31
C ILE A 54 6.83 5.37 5.84
N VAL A 55 6.08 4.68 4.99
CA VAL A 55 6.37 4.58 3.55
C VAL A 55 6.28 5.96 2.88
N PHE A 56 5.25 6.73 3.19
CA PHE A 56 5.10 8.09 2.67
C PHE A 56 6.26 9.00 3.12
N PHE A 57 6.65 8.93 4.39
CA PHE A 57 7.83 9.65 4.90
C PHE A 57 9.10 9.28 4.12
N LEU A 58 9.33 7.99 3.87
CA LEU A 58 10.49 7.53 3.11
C LEU A 58 10.45 8.02 1.66
N GLN A 59 9.29 8.02 1.01
CA GLN A 59 9.15 8.58 -0.34
C GLN A 59 9.57 10.05 -0.36
N GLU A 60 8.97 10.88 0.51
CA GLU A 60 9.27 12.31 0.60
C GLU A 60 10.74 12.58 0.96
N LEU A 61 11.30 11.79 1.87
CA LEU A 61 12.70 11.90 2.26
C LEU A 61 13.64 11.70 1.07
N PHE A 62 13.42 10.65 0.27
CA PHE A 62 14.29 10.38 -0.87
C PHE A 62 14.11 11.37 -2.01
N LEU A 63 12.90 11.92 -2.22
CA LEU A 63 12.68 13.04 -3.14
C LEU A 63 13.55 14.25 -2.78
N VAL A 64 13.53 14.63 -1.50
CA VAL A 64 14.28 15.76 -0.95
C VAL A 64 15.79 15.50 -1.02
N LEU A 65 16.24 14.31 -0.60
CA LEU A 65 17.66 13.93 -0.66
C LEU A 65 18.20 13.89 -2.09
N GLY A 66 17.40 13.40 -3.05
CA GLY A 66 17.76 13.41 -4.47
C GLY A 66 18.02 14.83 -4.96
N LYS A 67 17.12 15.78 -4.66
CA LYS A 67 17.26 17.19 -5.04
C LYS A 67 18.44 17.87 -4.33
N LYS A 68 18.63 17.60 -3.03
CA LYS A 68 19.77 18.10 -2.25
C LYS A 68 21.11 17.64 -2.85
N SER A 69 21.18 16.42 -3.37
CA SER A 69 22.40 15.91 -4.02
C SER A 69 22.83 16.71 -5.27
N LEU A 70 21.90 17.49 -5.84
CA LEU A 70 22.16 18.43 -6.93
C LEU A 70 22.44 19.86 -6.45
N GLY A 71 22.54 20.10 -5.13
CA GLY A 71 22.75 21.41 -4.55
C GLY A 71 21.50 22.28 -4.42
N LEU A 72 20.30 21.71 -4.59
CA LEU A 72 19.03 22.43 -4.46
C LEU A 72 18.60 22.55 -3.01
N VAL A 73 18.05 23.71 -2.65
CA VAL A 73 17.41 23.91 -1.34
C VAL A 73 16.01 23.33 -1.40
N THR A 74 15.71 22.40 -0.49
CA THR A 74 14.43 21.69 -0.47
C THR A 74 13.84 21.59 0.92
N TYR A 75 12.54 21.38 0.99
CA TYR A 75 11.80 21.27 2.24
C TYR A 75 11.05 19.95 2.28
N LEU A 76 11.31 19.18 3.32
CA LEU A 76 10.57 17.95 3.62
C LEU A 76 9.18 18.32 4.16
N TYR A 77 8.13 17.68 3.64
CA TYR A 77 6.71 17.90 4.04
C TYR A 77 6.16 19.31 3.80
N HIS A 78 6.61 19.97 2.73
CA HIS A 78 6.00 21.23 2.29
C HIS A 78 5.10 20.98 1.06
N ASN A 79 3.82 21.38 1.13
CA ASN A 79 2.87 21.26 0.01
C ASN A 79 3.28 22.07 -1.22
N ASN A 80 4.19 23.01 -1.05
CA ASN A 80 4.84 23.67 -2.18
C ASN A 80 6.07 22.82 -2.55
N HIS A 81 5.96 22.05 -3.64
CA HIS A 81 7.10 21.37 -4.26
C HIS A 81 8.10 22.36 -4.88
N SER A 82 8.07 23.63 -4.50
CA SER A 82 9.02 24.65 -4.93
C SER A 82 10.40 24.35 -4.34
N TRP A 83 11.42 24.37 -5.19
CA TRP A 83 12.82 24.40 -4.79
C TRP A 83 13.47 25.65 -5.37
N GLU A 84 14.59 26.04 -4.81
CA GLU A 84 15.42 27.12 -5.34
C GLU A 84 16.60 26.53 -6.11
N GLY A 85 16.81 27.02 -7.34
CA GLY A 85 17.84 26.55 -8.25
C GLY A 85 17.31 25.80 -9.48
N THR A 86 18.16 25.64 -10.49
CA THR A 86 17.83 24.96 -11.75
C THR A 86 18.89 23.91 -12.09
N ASP A 87 18.52 22.63 -12.07
CA ASP A 87 19.33 21.55 -12.62
C ASP A 87 18.42 20.63 -13.45
N PRO A 88 18.76 20.31 -14.72
CA PRO A 88 17.93 19.43 -15.56
C PRO A 88 17.69 18.05 -14.93
N ARG A 89 18.62 17.54 -14.10
CA ARG A 89 18.51 16.25 -13.40
C ARG A 89 17.48 16.26 -12.28
N THR A 90 16.93 17.42 -11.92
CA THR A 90 15.87 17.51 -10.91
C THR A 90 14.68 16.64 -11.27
N ALA A 91 14.29 16.62 -12.55
CA ALA A 91 13.22 15.78 -13.05
C ALA A 91 13.52 14.28 -12.85
N LEU A 92 14.76 13.83 -13.04
CA LEU A 92 15.17 12.46 -12.72
C LEU A 92 15.06 12.16 -11.22
N MET A 93 15.49 13.11 -10.38
CA MET A 93 15.49 12.94 -8.93
C MET A 93 14.09 12.79 -8.35
N GLN A 94 13.04 13.25 -9.03
CA GLN A 94 11.65 12.99 -8.63
C GLN A 94 11.33 11.48 -8.64
N GLY A 95 11.98 10.67 -9.47
CA GLY A 95 11.77 9.22 -9.49
C GLY A 95 12.35 8.48 -8.27
N THR A 96 13.24 9.13 -7.50
CA THR A 96 13.98 8.47 -6.40
C THR A 96 13.10 8.08 -5.23
N GLY A 97 12.06 8.86 -4.93
CA GLY A 97 11.09 8.53 -3.88
C GLY A 97 10.39 7.21 -4.15
N ALA A 98 9.86 7.04 -5.37
CA ALA A 98 9.20 5.80 -5.81
C ALA A 98 10.16 4.60 -5.79
N LEU A 99 11.40 4.78 -6.24
CA LEU A 99 12.41 3.71 -6.20
C LEU A 99 12.76 3.32 -4.76
N ALA A 100 12.91 4.28 -3.86
CA ALA A 100 13.26 4.03 -2.46
C ALA A 100 12.19 3.19 -1.75
N ILE A 101 10.91 3.54 -1.90
CA ILE A 101 9.83 2.78 -1.28
C ILE A 101 9.62 1.40 -1.92
N PHE A 102 9.94 1.24 -3.21
CA PHE A 102 9.95 -0.06 -3.86
C PHE A 102 10.97 -1.00 -3.21
N VAL A 103 12.23 -0.53 -3.12
CA VAL A 103 13.33 -1.30 -2.51
C VAL A 103 13.01 -1.59 -1.05
N PHE A 104 12.53 -0.59 -0.31
CA PHE A 104 12.12 -0.76 1.09
C PHE A 104 11.00 -1.81 1.25
N GLY A 105 9.99 -1.79 0.37
CA GLY A 105 8.91 -2.79 0.36
C GLY A 105 9.43 -4.21 0.11
N VAL A 106 10.35 -4.38 -0.85
CA VAL A 106 11.01 -5.68 -1.11
C VAL A 106 11.83 -6.16 0.08
N LEU A 107 12.58 -5.27 0.73
CA LEU A 107 13.36 -5.59 1.93
C LEU A 107 12.45 -5.99 3.11
N CYS A 108 11.36 -5.26 3.34
CA CYS A 108 10.36 -5.61 4.35
C CYS A 108 9.72 -6.98 4.05
N LEU A 109 9.48 -7.31 2.78
CA LEU A 109 8.94 -8.60 2.37
C LEU A 109 9.94 -9.74 2.61
N ALA A 110 11.22 -9.53 2.28
CA ALA A 110 12.28 -10.49 2.57
C ALA A 110 12.41 -10.72 4.08
N TRP A 111 12.36 -9.65 4.88
CA TRP A 111 12.40 -9.75 6.33
C TRP A 111 11.15 -10.45 6.88
N PHE A 112 9.95 -10.13 6.41
CA PHE A 112 8.72 -10.82 6.81
C PHE A 112 8.84 -12.34 6.61
N ARG A 113 9.43 -12.79 5.48
CA ARG A 113 9.67 -14.23 5.25
C ARG A 113 10.60 -14.85 6.29
N HIS A 114 11.60 -14.11 6.75
CA HIS A 114 12.52 -14.57 7.80
C HIS A 114 11.85 -14.66 9.18
N VAL A 115 11.00 -13.68 9.55
CA VAL A 115 10.30 -13.66 10.84
C VAL A 115 8.89 -14.26 10.80
N ARG A 116 8.56 -14.99 9.73
CA ARG A 116 7.20 -15.52 9.49
C ARG A 116 6.66 -16.33 10.68
N ARG A 117 7.52 -17.12 11.34
CA ARG A 117 7.15 -17.95 12.50
C ARG A 117 7.19 -17.22 13.86
N ALA A 118 7.59 -15.95 13.91
CA ALA A 118 7.56 -15.16 15.14
C ALA A 118 6.11 -14.92 15.59
N THR A 119 5.87 -14.82 16.90
CA THR A 119 4.53 -14.59 17.47
C THR A 119 4.14 -13.11 17.54
N GLY A 120 5.12 -12.20 17.45
CA GLY A 120 4.91 -10.76 17.67
C GLY A 120 4.00 -10.08 16.65
N ILE A 121 3.26 -9.07 17.10
CA ILE A 121 2.38 -8.24 16.24
C ILE A 121 3.17 -7.46 15.17
N TRP A 122 4.44 -7.14 15.44
CA TRP A 122 5.29 -6.35 14.56
C TRP A 122 5.59 -7.01 13.21
N LYS A 123 5.45 -8.33 13.08
CA LYS A 123 5.55 -8.96 11.75
C LYS A 123 4.39 -8.56 10.83
N VAL A 124 3.23 -8.22 11.39
CA VAL A 124 2.10 -7.67 10.64
C VAL A 124 2.43 -6.25 10.17
N LEU A 125 3.17 -5.46 10.98
CA LEU A 125 3.72 -4.19 10.51
C LEU A 125 4.63 -4.41 9.31
N LEU A 126 5.56 -5.38 9.35
CA LEU A 126 6.45 -5.69 8.21
C LEU A 126 5.65 -6.09 6.96
N LEU A 127 4.59 -6.89 7.12
CA LEU A 127 3.70 -7.25 6.02
C LEU A 127 3.01 -6.01 5.42
N TRP A 128 2.51 -5.10 6.28
CA TRP A 128 1.92 -3.85 5.82
C TRP A 128 2.95 -2.90 5.19
N LEU A 129 4.17 -2.78 5.72
CA LEU A 129 5.26 -1.99 5.13
C LEU A 129 5.64 -2.53 3.75
N ALA A 130 5.73 -3.84 3.61
CA ALA A 130 5.96 -4.50 2.32
C ALA A 130 4.84 -4.19 1.33
N PHE A 131 3.58 -4.36 1.74
CA PHE A 131 2.42 -4.06 0.90
C PHE A 131 2.38 -2.58 0.50
N GLN A 132 2.54 -1.67 1.45
CA GLN A 132 2.52 -0.22 1.23
C GLN A 132 3.67 0.22 0.32
N GLY A 133 4.90 -0.25 0.56
CA GLY A 133 6.06 0.09 -0.26
C GLY A 133 5.85 -0.32 -1.72
N LEU A 134 5.36 -1.53 -1.96
CA LEU A 134 5.09 -2.01 -3.32
C LEU A 134 3.89 -1.33 -3.97
N MET A 135 2.78 -1.18 -3.25
CA MET A 135 1.54 -0.64 -3.80
C MET A 135 1.57 0.89 -3.95
N GLN A 136 2.37 1.61 -3.17
CA GLN A 136 2.58 3.05 -3.40
C GLN A 136 3.58 3.32 -4.53
N SER A 137 4.50 2.40 -4.83
CA SER A 137 5.50 2.59 -5.91
C SER A 137 5.01 2.11 -7.28
N VAL A 138 4.56 0.86 -7.39
CA VAL A 138 4.36 0.20 -8.69
C VAL A 138 3.29 0.94 -9.53
N PRO A 139 2.12 1.32 -8.98
CA PRO A 139 1.11 2.06 -9.75
C PRO A 139 1.55 3.43 -10.24
N GLN A 140 2.65 4.02 -9.74
CA GLN A 140 3.12 5.32 -10.25
C GLN A 140 3.55 5.24 -11.71
N LEU A 141 4.00 4.08 -12.19
CA LEU A 141 4.28 3.84 -13.62
C LEU A 141 3.01 3.91 -14.48
N MET A 142 1.89 3.40 -13.97
CA MET A 142 0.59 3.56 -14.60
C MET A 142 0.19 5.04 -14.64
N VAL A 143 0.31 5.75 -13.51
CA VAL A 143 -0.06 7.16 -13.41
C VAL A 143 0.77 8.03 -14.36
N ALA A 144 2.09 7.77 -14.49
CA ALA A 144 2.97 8.47 -15.42
C ALA A 144 2.49 8.42 -16.88
N SER A 145 1.73 7.39 -17.28
CA SER A 145 1.16 7.31 -18.63
C SER A 145 -0.07 8.21 -18.86
N PHE A 146 -0.76 8.61 -17.79
CA PHE A 146 -1.94 9.49 -17.83
C PHE A 146 -1.61 10.93 -17.42
N ALA A 147 -0.64 11.10 -16.52
CA ALA A 147 -0.23 12.36 -15.93
C ALA A 147 1.32 12.43 -15.89
N PRO A 148 1.96 12.87 -16.99
CA PRO A 148 3.42 12.91 -17.10
C PRO A 148 4.06 13.93 -16.15
N ASP A 149 3.30 14.87 -15.59
CA ASP A 149 3.81 15.87 -14.64
C ASP A 149 3.98 15.33 -13.20
N THR A 150 3.61 14.07 -12.95
CA THR A 150 3.85 13.38 -11.67
C THR A 150 5.33 13.06 -11.46
N ASP A 151 5.73 12.75 -10.23
CA ASP A 151 7.14 12.49 -9.87
C ASP A 151 7.83 11.48 -10.80
N VAL A 152 7.22 10.31 -10.99
CA VAL A 152 7.72 9.27 -11.90
C VAL A 152 7.57 9.69 -13.36
N GLY A 153 6.52 10.42 -13.72
CA GLY A 153 6.35 10.97 -15.07
C GLY A 153 7.46 11.93 -15.47
N GLN A 154 7.85 12.85 -14.58
CA GLN A 154 8.95 13.79 -14.79
C GLN A 154 10.27 13.03 -14.99
N ALA A 155 10.52 11.97 -14.23
CA ALA A 155 11.72 11.17 -14.39
C ALA A 155 11.76 10.43 -15.73
N LEU A 156 10.67 9.73 -16.10
CA LEU A 156 10.63 8.89 -17.30
C LEU A 156 10.48 9.70 -18.60
N VAL A 157 9.55 10.66 -18.62
CA VAL A 157 9.21 11.45 -19.80
C VAL A 157 10.02 12.74 -19.86
N GLY A 158 10.07 13.46 -18.73
CA GLY A 158 10.72 14.77 -18.66
C GLY A 158 12.25 14.70 -18.79
N TYR A 159 12.89 13.74 -18.12
CA TYR A 159 14.35 13.60 -18.14
C TYR A 159 14.86 12.47 -19.04
N LEU A 160 14.36 11.25 -18.87
CA LEU A 160 14.84 10.10 -19.66
C LEU A 160 14.30 10.09 -21.10
N HIS A 161 13.39 11.02 -21.43
CA HIS A 161 12.79 11.15 -22.75
C HIS A 161 12.24 9.82 -23.29
N MET A 162 11.66 8.99 -22.41
CA MET A 162 11.14 7.70 -22.81
C MET A 162 10.00 7.87 -23.81
N HIS A 163 10.07 7.08 -24.89
CA HIS A 163 9.03 7.07 -25.90
C HIS A 163 7.69 6.61 -25.32
N GLN A 164 6.58 7.19 -25.79
CA GLN A 164 5.24 6.95 -25.25
C GLN A 164 4.82 5.47 -25.30
N SER A 165 5.31 4.70 -26.27
CA SER A 165 5.05 3.25 -26.33
C SER A 165 5.69 2.49 -25.17
N LEU A 166 6.88 2.87 -24.73
CA LEU A 166 7.56 2.25 -23.60
C LEU A 166 6.87 2.61 -22.28
N VAL A 167 6.46 3.88 -22.11
CA VAL A 167 5.67 4.31 -20.95
C VAL A 167 4.33 3.57 -20.89
N ALA A 168 3.66 3.38 -22.03
CA ALA A 168 2.43 2.59 -22.11
C ALA A 168 2.65 1.11 -21.74
N LEU A 169 3.76 0.51 -22.18
CA LEU A 169 4.12 -0.86 -21.81
C LEU A 169 4.37 -0.97 -20.29
N LEU A 170 5.16 -0.06 -19.72
CA LEU A 170 5.41 0.00 -18.27
C LEU A 170 4.12 0.18 -17.47
N ALA A 171 3.20 1.02 -17.96
CA ALA A 171 1.89 1.20 -17.35
C ALA A 171 1.10 -0.12 -17.32
N VAL A 172 1.01 -0.85 -18.45
CA VAL A 172 0.33 -2.15 -18.51
C VAL A 172 0.98 -3.16 -17.57
N LEU A 173 2.32 -3.27 -17.59
CA LEU A 173 3.06 -4.16 -16.70
C LEU A 173 2.81 -3.82 -15.23
N SER A 174 2.75 -2.54 -14.88
CA SER A 174 2.47 -2.10 -13.51
C SER A 174 1.06 -2.45 -13.05
N MET A 175 0.05 -2.38 -13.91
CA MET A 175 -1.32 -2.80 -13.57
C MET A 175 -1.39 -4.31 -13.32
N VAL A 176 -0.77 -5.11 -14.20
CA VAL A 176 -0.68 -6.57 -14.02
C VAL A 176 0.07 -6.91 -12.74
N ALA A 177 1.20 -6.24 -12.48
CA ALA A 177 1.97 -6.41 -11.26
C ALA A 177 1.16 -6.01 -10.01
N THR A 178 0.41 -4.91 -10.06
CA THR A 178 -0.44 -4.45 -8.94
C THR A 178 -1.49 -5.50 -8.58
N ALA A 179 -2.21 -6.03 -9.58
CA ALA A 179 -3.18 -7.11 -9.38
C ALA A 179 -2.51 -8.40 -8.87
N GLY A 180 -1.39 -8.80 -9.48
CA GLY A 180 -0.65 -10.00 -9.12
C GLY A 180 -0.05 -9.97 -7.71
N ILE A 181 0.59 -8.85 -7.34
CA ILE A 181 1.12 -8.63 -5.99
C ILE A 181 -0.04 -8.64 -4.98
N SER A 182 -1.12 -7.89 -5.25
CA SER A 182 -2.28 -7.86 -4.36
C SER A 182 -2.88 -9.25 -4.14
N ALA A 183 -3.05 -10.03 -5.20
CA ALA A 183 -3.51 -11.41 -5.12
C ALA A 183 -2.54 -12.31 -4.34
N TRP A 184 -1.23 -12.14 -4.54
CA TRP A 184 -0.21 -12.88 -3.81
C TRP A 184 -0.25 -12.61 -2.30
N PHE A 185 -0.52 -11.35 -1.89
CA PHE A 185 -0.67 -10.97 -0.49
C PHE A 185 -1.90 -11.60 0.20
N ALA A 186 -2.84 -12.20 -0.54
CA ALA A 186 -3.96 -12.92 0.06
C ALA A 186 -3.49 -14.08 0.95
N THR A 187 -2.47 -14.84 0.52
CA THR A 187 -1.91 -15.97 1.28
C THR A 187 -1.29 -15.53 2.62
N PRO A 188 -0.30 -14.63 2.67
CA PRO A 188 0.30 -14.21 3.94
C PRO A 188 -0.67 -13.48 4.86
N VAL A 189 -1.73 -12.84 4.33
CA VAL A 189 -2.83 -12.35 5.18
C VAL A 189 -3.61 -13.51 5.79
N LEU A 190 -4.03 -14.49 4.99
CA LEU A 190 -4.76 -15.67 5.48
C LEU A 190 -3.96 -16.50 6.47
N GLU A 191 -2.63 -16.59 6.32
CA GLU A 191 -1.76 -17.25 7.30
C GLU A 191 -1.89 -16.65 8.70
N LEU A 192 -2.25 -15.36 8.81
CA LEU A 192 -2.46 -14.72 10.11
C LEU A 192 -3.76 -15.16 10.79
N SER A 193 -4.64 -15.97 10.17
CA SER A 193 -5.91 -16.34 10.79
C SER A 193 -5.73 -17.11 12.09
N PRO A 194 -6.69 -17.02 13.03
CA PRO A 194 -6.67 -17.86 14.21
C PRO A 194 -6.78 -19.34 13.81
N SER A 195 -6.20 -20.22 14.61
CA SER A 195 -6.34 -21.67 14.43
C SER A 195 -7.81 -22.06 14.60
N GLY A 196 -8.34 -22.85 13.66
CA GLY A 196 -9.74 -23.28 13.68
C GLY A 196 -10.72 -22.36 12.93
N GLU A 197 -10.25 -21.31 12.23
CA GLU A 197 -11.11 -20.41 11.43
C GLU A 197 -11.87 -21.11 10.28
N GLY A 198 -11.57 -22.39 10.01
CA GLY A 198 -12.22 -23.16 8.96
C GLY A 198 -11.85 -22.62 7.57
N LEU A 199 -10.55 -22.36 7.36
CA LEU A 199 -10.04 -21.79 6.12
C LEU A 199 -10.28 -22.67 4.89
N ASP A 200 -10.81 -23.88 5.01
CA ASP A 200 -11.30 -24.68 3.88
C ASP A 200 -12.55 -24.07 3.24
N ASN A 201 -13.37 -23.35 4.03
CA ASN A 201 -14.53 -22.63 3.54
C ASN A 201 -14.11 -21.28 2.92
N PRO A 202 -14.35 -21.03 1.63
CA PRO A 202 -13.97 -19.76 1.00
C PRO A 202 -14.71 -18.55 1.58
N LYS A 203 -15.91 -18.72 2.16
CA LYS A 203 -16.61 -17.64 2.86
C LYS A 203 -15.87 -17.24 4.14
N ALA A 204 -15.23 -18.18 4.85
CA ALA A 204 -14.41 -17.89 6.01
C ALA A 204 -13.14 -17.11 5.61
N ARG A 205 -12.45 -17.55 4.54
CA ARG A 205 -11.29 -16.84 3.96
C ARG A 205 -11.61 -15.39 3.60
N LEU A 206 -12.72 -15.17 2.87
CA LEU A 206 -13.17 -13.84 2.48
C LEU A 206 -13.54 -12.97 3.68
N ARG A 207 -14.18 -13.54 4.70
CA ARG A 207 -14.54 -12.81 5.93
C ARG A 207 -13.30 -12.37 6.69
N TYR A 208 -12.34 -13.26 6.87
CA TYR A 208 -11.10 -12.94 7.58
C TYR A 208 -10.31 -11.83 6.85
N VAL A 209 -10.13 -11.95 5.53
CA VAL A 209 -9.47 -10.93 4.72
C VAL A 209 -10.25 -9.62 4.70
N ARG A 210 -11.59 -9.67 4.67
CA ARG A 210 -12.42 -8.47 4.79
C ARG A 210 -12.14 -7.75 6.11
N ASP A 211 -12.07 -8.46 7.23
CA ASP A 211 -11.88 -7.81 8.53
C ASP A 211 -10.45 -7.27 8.67
N VAL A 212 -9.44 -8.06 8.33
CA VAL A 212 -8.02 -7.74 8.57
C VAL A 212 -7.43 -6.83 7.50
N ALA A 213 -7.66 -7.09 6.22
CA ALA A 213 -7.06 -6.32 5.14
C ALA A 213 -7.98 -5.18 4.69
N VAL A 214 -9.21 -5.47 4.26
CA VAL A 214 -10.11 -4.45 3.68
C VAL A 214 -10.58 -3.47 4.76
N GLY A 215 -11.15 -3.97 5.86
CA GLY A 215 -11.62 -3.18 6.99
C GLY A 215 -10.48 -2.49 7.72
N GLY A 216 -9.38 -3.21 7.95
CA GLY A 216 -8.14 -2.65 8.49
C GLY A 216 -7.65 -1.46 7.67
N ALA A 217 -7.50 -1.61 6.35
CA ALA A 217 -7.05 -0.52 5.48
C ALA A 217 -8.06 0.63 5.36
N LEU A 218 -9.36 0.36 5.38
CA LEU A 218 -10.39 1.42 5.34
C LEU A 218 -10.31 2.30 6.60
N VAL A 219 -10.31 1.69 7.79
CA VAL A 219 -10.17 2.41 9.05
C VAL A 219 -8.79 3.05 9.15
N GLY A 220 -7.73 2.32 8.77
CA GLY A 220 -6.36 2.82 8.73
C GLY A 220 -6.19 4.03 7.81
N SER A 221 -6.86 4.05 6.66
CA SER A 221 -6.84 5.20 5.73
C SER A 221 -7.46 6.44 6.38
N ALA A 222 -8.55 6.29 7.14
CA ALA A 222 -9.11 7.39 7.92
C ALA A 222 -8.12 7.90 8.99
N LEU A 223 -7.37 6.99 9.63
CA LEU A 223 -6.33 7.33 10.61
C LEU A 223 -5.08 8.01 9.99
N VAL A 224 -4.89 7.92 8.66
CA VAL A 224 -3.81 8.62 7.94
C VAL A 224 -4.16 10.09 7.68
N VAL A 225 -5.45 10.45 7.60
CA VAL A 225 -5.88 11.83 7.29
C VAL A 225 -5.25 12.89 8.22
N PRO A 226 -5.13 12.68 9.54
CA PRO A 226 -4.43 13.60 10.43
C PRO A 226 -2.93 13.79 10.15
N PHE A 227 -2.31 13.06 9.22
CA PHE A 227 -0.90 13.21 8.81
C PHE A 227 -0.75 14.02 7.52
N ARG A 228 -1.75 14.83 7.16
CA ARG A 228 -1.73 15.66 5.95
C ARG A 228 -1.76 17.14 6.29
N VAL A 229 -0.96 17.91 5.54
CA VAL A 229 -0.98 19.37 5.56
C VAL A 229 -2.02 19.84 4.54
N PRO A 230 -2.95 20.74 4.89
CA PRO A 230 -3.90 21.32 3.92
C PRO A 230 -3.20 22.11 2.79
N PRO A 231 -3.76 22.16 1.56
CA PRO A 231 -5.04 21.56 1.14
C PRO A 231 -4.95 20.04 0.94
N ALA A 232 -5.97 19.32 1.45
CA ALA A 232 -5.93 17.89 1.71
C ALA A 232 -6.20 16.99 0.49
N THR A 233 -5.86 17.40 -0.74
CA THR A 233 -6.01 16.52 -1.93
C THR A 233 -5.18 15.24 -1.78
N GLN A 234 -4.02 15.34 -1.11
CA GLN A 234 -3.19 14.19 -0.73
C GLN A 234 -3.83 13.27 0.32
N ALA A 235 -4.89 13.70 1.03
CA ALA A 235 -5.63 12.83 1.95
C ALA A 235 -6.46 11.77 1.22
N VAL A 236 -6.68 11.93 -0.09
CA VAL A 236 -7.39 10.95 -0.93
C VAL A 236 -6.47 9.81 -1.39
N ALA A 237 -5.15 10.04 -1.44
CA ALA A 237 -4.16 9.05 -1.85
C ALA A 237 -4.29 7.66 -1.18
N PRO A 238 -4.45 7.53 0.16
CA PRO A 238 -4.63 6.22 0.79
C PRO A 238 -5.90 5.48 0.32
N PHE A 239 -6.97 6.21 0.00
CA PHE A 239 -8.21 5.62 -0.50
C PHE A 239 -8.08 5.16 -1.97
N LEU A 240 -7.37 5.92 -2.81
CA LEU A 240 -7.08 5.51 -4.18
C LEU A 240 -6.24 4.23 -4.23
N LEU A 241 -5.23 4.14 -3.36
CA LEU A 241 -4.41 2.95 -3.22
C LEU A 241 -5.26 1.72 -2.90
N MET A 242 -6.20 1.87 -1.97
CA MET A 242 -7.14 0.81 -1.59
C MET A 242 -8.00 0.36 -2.77
N LEU A 243 -8.50 1.29 -3.58
CA LEU A 243 -9.37 1.00 -4.73
C LEU A 243 -8.70 0.07 -5.75
N PHE A 244 -7.40 0.27 -6.03
CA PHE A 244 -6.68 -0.52 -7.03
C PHE A 244 -6.12 -1.84 -6.52
N SER A 245 -5.91 -1.99 -5.22
CA SER A 245 -5.17 -3.13 -4.65
C SER A 245 -6.04 -4.10 -3.86
N LEU A 246 -6.85 -3.61 -2.91
CA LEU A 246 -7.56 -4.49 -1.97
C LEU A 246 -8.65 -5.36 -2.61
N PRO A 247 -9.40 -4.93 -3.65
CA PRO A 247 -10.35 -5.83 -4.31
C PRO A 247 -9.69 -7.08 -4.90
N TRP A 248 -8.47 -6.97 -5.45
CA TRP A 248 -7.72 -8.11 -5.97
C TRP A 248 -7.24 -9.04 -4.86
N LEU A 249 -6.71 -8.48 -3.77
CA LEU A 249 -6.33 -9.24 -2.58
C LEU A 249 -7.54 -10.01 -2.03
N TRP A 250 -8.68 -9.32 -1.90
CA TRP A 250 -9.89 -9.90 -1.36
C TRP A 250 -10.45 -11.02 -2.23
N VAL A 251 -10.57 -10.81 -3.54
CA VAL A 251 -11.10 -11.86 -4.44
C VAL A 251 -10.15 -13.05 -4.57
N ALA A 252 -8.84 -12.82 -4.51
CA ALA A 252 -7.84 -13.88 -4.56
C ALA A 252 -7.92 -14.80 -3.33
N ALA A 253 -8.25 -14.26 -2.16
CA ALA A 253 -8.41 -15.03 -0.93
C ALA A 253 -9.42 -16.19 -1.06
N ALA A 254 -10.45 -16.00 -1.89
CA ALA A 254 -11.43 -17.06 -2.17
C ALA A 254 -10.83 -18.29 -2.85
N ARG A 255 -9.71 -18.13 -3.58
CA ARG A 255 -9.06 -19.18 -4.37
C ARG A 255 -7.86 -19.81 -3.69
N VAL A 256 -7.34 -19.21 -2.62
CA VAL A 256 -6.22 -19.78 -1.87
C VAL A 256 -6.69 -21.05 -1.15
N THR A 257 -5.90 -22.12 -1.25
CA THR A 257 -6.13 -23.40 -0.58
C THR A 257 -4.85 -23.84 0.15
N GLY A 258 -4.98 -24.77 1.11
CA GLY A 258 -3.83 -25.32 1.83
C GLY A 258 -3.06 -24.31 2.66
N VAL A 259 -3.74 -23.30 3.22
CA VAL A 259 -3.10 -22.27 4.06
C VAL A 259 -2.83 -22.84 5.45
N GLU A 260 -1.55 -22.88 5.82
CA GLU A 260 -1.14 -23.16 7.19
C GLU A 260 -1.18 -21.87 8.02
N THR A 261 -1.92 -21.88 9.13
CA THR A 261 -1.97 -20.74 10.05
C THR A 261 -0.64 -20.60 10.78
N ILE A 262 -0.11 -19.38 10.86
CA ILE A 262 1.15 -19.08 11.55
C ILE A 262 0.88 -18.38 12.89
N PRO A 263 1.67 -18.64 13.94
CA PRO A 263 1.48 -18.02 15.26
C PRO A 263 1.53 -16.50 15.17
N ASN A 264 0.58 -15.75 15.72
CA ASN A 264 0.59 -14.30 15.65
C ASN A 264 -0.23 -13.67 16.78
N ALA A 265 0.08 -12.43 17.13
CA ALA A 265 -0.60 -11.70 18.20
C ALA A 265 -1.70 -10.75 17.71
N ILE A 266 -2.06 -10.76 16.42
CA ILE A 266 -3.04 -9.80 15.85
C ILE A 266 -4.46 -10.14 16.31
N ASN A 267 -4.76 -11.42 16.54
CA ASN A 267 -6.09 -11.91 16.88
C ASN A 267 -6.40 -11.93 18.38
N ASP A 268 -5.38 -11.94 19.25
CA ASP A 268 -5.56 -12.19 20.69
C ASP A 268 -6.41 -11.12 21.39
N ARG A 269 -5.95 -9.87 21.29
CA ARG A 269 -6.50 -8.70 21.99
C ARG A 269 -6.05 -7.43 21.28
N LEU A 270 -6.74 -6.33 21.58
CA LEU A 270 -6.28 -5.00 21.14
C LEU A 270 -4.93 -4.69 21.80
N ARG A 271 -3.92 -4.40 20.98
CA ARG A 271 -2.57 -4.06 21.42
C ARG A 271 -2.43 -2.55 21.44
N TRP A 272 -2.00 -1.98 22.56
CA TRP A 272 -1.87 -0.53 22.73
C TRP A 272 -0.55 -0.01 22.16
N GLU A 273 0.46 -0.87 22.04
CA GLU A 273 1.82 -0.53 21.63
C GLU A 273 1.87 0.09 20.23
N PRO A 274 1.20 -0.46 19.19
CA PRO A 274 1.12 0.20 17.88
C PRO A 274 0.35 1.52 17.91
N ALA A 275 -0.68 1.63 18.75
CA ALA A 275 -1.48 2.85 18.85
C ALA A 275 -0.68 3.99 19.49
N ALA A 276 0.08 3.70 20.54
CA ALA A 276 1.01 4.65 21.15
C ALA A 276 2.07 5.12 20.16
N LEU A 277 2.63 4.20 19.36
CA LEU A 277 3.59 4.56 18.30
C LEU A 277 2.96 5.45 17.22
N LEU A 278 1.70 5.19 16.82
CA LEU A 278 0.99 6.02 15.84
C LEU A 278 0.75 7.44 16.37
N VAL A 279 0.34 7.56 17.64
CA VAL A 279 0.18 8.87 18.30
C VAL A 279 1.51 9.59 18.39
N LEU A 280 2.59 8.91 18.79
CA LEU A 280 3.92 9.52 18.84
C LEU A 280 4.36 10.01 17.45
N LEU A 281 4.16 9.20 16.41
CA LEU A 281 4.45 9.59 15.04
C LEU A 281 3.62 10.79 14.60
N LEU A 282 2.34 10.88 15.01
CA LEU A 282 1.48 12.03 14.74
C LEU A 282 2.02 13.30 15.41
N LEU A 283 2.46 13.21 16.65
CA LEU A 283 3.06 14.35 17.37
C LEU A 283 4.34 14.81 16.67
N VAL A 284 5.24 13.89 16.31
CA VAL A 284 6.45 14.20 15.54
C VAL A 284 6.09 14.85 14.21
N PHE A 285 5.11 14.28 13.49
CA PHE A 285 4.64 14.86 12.24
C PHE A 285 4.14 16.30 12.43
N ARG A 286 3.25 16.54 13.40
CA ARG A 286 2.62 17.86 13.59
C ARG A 286 3.59 18.94 14.07
N PHE A 287 4.50 18.59 14.96
CA PHE A 287 5.39 19.58 15.59
C PHE A 287 6.74 19.72 14.91
N VAL A 288 7.20 18.71 14.17
CA VAL A 288 8.53 18.72 13.53
C VAL A 288 8.43 18.75 12.00
N LEU A 289 7.62 17.87 11.41
CA LEU A 289 7.61 17.70 9.95
C LEU A 289 6.67 18.67 9.24
N ALA A 290 5.47 18.90 9.76
CA ALA A 290 4.44 19.74 9.16
C ALA A 290 4.83 21.22 8.98
N PRO A 291 5.65 21.83 9.87
CA PRO A 291 6.22 23.15 9.62
C PRO A 291 7.18 23.22 8.42
N GLY A 292 7.67 22.07 7.94
CA GLY A 292 8.68 21.96 6.90
C GLY A 292 10.09 21.90 7.50
N VAL A 293 10.86 20.87 7.11
CA VAL A 293 12.27 20.74 7.50
C VAL A 293 13.15 21.07 6.30
N ARG A 294 14.03 22.07 6.43
CA ARG A 294 14.97 22.46 5.38
C ARG A 294 16.11 21.45 5.25
N PHE A 295 16.39 21.04 4.02
CA PHE A 295 17.49 20.15 3.63
C PHE A 295 18.47 20.87 2.73
#